data_AF-A0A093YUM9-F1
#
_entry.id   AF-A0A093YUM9-F1
#
_cell.length_a   1.000
_cell.length_b   1.000
_cell.length_c   1.000
_cell.angle_alpha   90.00
_cell.angle_beta   90.00
_cell.angle_gamma   90.00
#
_symmetry.space_group_name_H-M   'P 1'
#
loop_
_entity.id
_entity.type
_entity.pdbx_description
1 polymer ?
#
loop_
_entity_poly.entity_id
_entity_poly.type
_entity_poly.pdbx_seq_one_letter_code
_entity_poly.pdbx_strand_id
1 'polypeptide(L)'
;MSHSHSHEGAGAGHSHDPVAAAADHGHTHEILDGPGSYMGREMPIIEGRNWDERAYTVGIGGPVGSGKTALMLALCLALREKYNLAAVTNDIFTREDAEFLTREKALPASRIRAIETGGCP
;
A
#
# COMPACT_ATOMS: atom_id res chain seq x y z
N MET A 1 9.11 38.91 -17.58
CA MET A 1 9.83 39.58 -16.49
C MET A 1 10.17 38.51 -15.46
N SER A 2 11.42 38.04 -15.47
CA SER A 2 11.91 36.93 -14.66
C SER A 2 12.50 37.45 -13.36
N HIS A 3 11.98 37.00 -12.22
CA HIS A 3 12.53 37.32 -10.90
C HIS A 3 13.72 36.40 -10.61
N SER A 4 14.91 36.99 -10.45
CA SER A 4 16.13 36.31 -10.00
C SER A 4 16.24 36.41 -8.48
N HIS A 5 16.40 35.28 -7.80
CA HIS A 5 16.84 35.24 -6.41
C HIS A 5 18.17 34.49 -6.34
N SER A 6 19.22 35.20 -5.92
CA SER A 6 20.57 34.69 -5.72
C SER A 6 20.74 34.23 -4.28
N HIS A 7 21.30 33.04 -4.08
CA HIS A 7 21.85 32.61 -2.80
C HIS A 7 23.28 32.13 -3.05
N GLU A 8 24.26 32.89 -2.55
CA GLU A 8 25.66 32.45 -2.52
C GLU A 8 25.84 31.43 -1.39
N GLY A 9 26.34 30.25 -1.75
CA GLY A 9 26.65 29.16 -0.82
C GLY A 9 27.19 27.97 -1.60
N ALA A 10 28.48 27.68 -1.43
CA ALA A 10 29.25 26.72 -2.21
C ALA A 10 28.62 25.31 -2.24
N GLY A 11 28.38 24.79 -3.45
CA GLY A 11 28.02 23.41 -3.73
C GLY A 11 28.09 23.17 -5.23
N ALA A 12 28.84 22.16 -5.66
CA ALA A 12 29.04 21.82 -7.07
C ALA A 12 27.69 21.65 -7.79
N GLY A 13 27.44 22.49 -8.80
CA GLY A 13 26.25 22.40 -9.64
C GLY A 13 26.39 21.25 -10.63
N HIS A 14 25.59 20.20 -10.46
CA HIS A 14 25.42 19.15 -11.46
C HIS A 14 24.43 19.64 -12.52
N SER A 15 24.94 20.02 -13.70
CA SER A 15 24.15 20.23 -14.91
C SER A 15 23.89 18.88 -15.58
N HIS A 16 22.62 18.45 -15.68
CA HIS A 16 22.26 17.33 -16.53
C HIS A 16 21.72 17.85 -17.87
N ASP A 17 22.48 17.59 -18.94
CA ASP A 17 22.04 17.71 -20.33
C ASP A 17 20.79 16.84 -20.56
N PRO A 18 19.71 17.34 -21.20
CA PRO A 18 18.48 16.57 -21.40
C PRO A 18 18.56 15.54 -22.54
N VAL A 19 19.74 15.32 -23.12
CA VAL A 19 19.86 14.55 -24.39
C VAL A 19 20.66 13.25 -24.25
N ALA A 20 21.21 12.92 -23.07
CA ALA A 20 22.08 11.74 -22.93
C ALA A 20 22.01 11.04 -21.56
N ALA A 21 20.82 10.58 -21.14
CA ALA A 21 20.72 9.58 -20.06
C ALA A 21 19.39 8.78 -20.11
N ALA A 22 18.77 8.61 -21.27
CA ALA A 22 17.63 7.70 -21.45
C ALA A 22 18.10 6.24 -21.52
N ALA A 23 18.94 5.83 -20.58
CA ALA A 23 19.23 4.42 -20.31
C ALA A 23 18.07 3.86 -19.48
N ASP A 24 17.00 3.54 -20.20
CA ASP A 24 16.02 2.50 -19.94
C ASP A 24 16.19 1.79 -18.58
N HIS A 25 15.58 2.36 -17.54
CA HIS A 25 15.30 1.63 -16.32
C HIS A 25 13.97 0.91 -16.57
N GLY A 26 14.05 -0.39 -16.87
CA GLY A 26 12.97 -1.27 -17.34
C GLY A 26 11.84 -1.54 -16.35
N HIS A 27 11.25 -0.50 -15.78
CA HIS A 27 10.02 -0.55 -15.00
C HIS A 27 9.11 0.59 -15.46
N THR A 28 7.93 0.24 -15.96
CA THR A 28 6.90 1.19 -16.32
C THR A 28 6.36 1.84 -15.05
N HIS A 29 6.59 3.14 -14.87
CA HIS A 29 5.85 3.90 -13.87
C HIS A 29 4.45 4.15 -14.44
N GLU A 30 3.43 3.47 -13.91
CA GLU A 30 2.05 3.89 -14.16
C GLU A 30 1.83 5.25 -13.49
N ILE A 31 1.76 6.29 -14.31
CA ILE A 31 1.28 7.59 -13.89
C ILE A 31 -0.25 7.45 -13.80
N LEU A 32 -0.75 7.31 -12.57
CA LEU A 32 -2.18 7.17 -12.30
C LEU A 32 -2.81 8.57 -12.30
N ASP A 33 -3.56 8.91 -13.36
CA ASP A 33 -4.25 10.21 -13.51
C ASP A 33 -5.50 10.37 -12.61
N GLY A 34 -5.68 9.51 -11.61
CA GLY A 34 -6.83 9.52 -10.71
C GLY A 34 -6.78 8.44 -9.64
N PRO A 35 -7.78 8.38 -8.73
CA PRO A 35 -7.78 7.50 -7.54
C PRO A 35 -7.91 6.00 -7.84
N GLY A 36 -7.78 5.59 -9.11
CA GLY A 36 -8.07 4.25 -9.58
C GLY A 36 -9.58 3.97 -9.70
N SER A 37 -9.95 3.09 -10.63
CA SER A 37 -11.33 2.61 -10.79
C SER A 37 -11.42 1.16 -10.37
N TYR A 38 -12.30 0.83 -9.41
CA TYR A 38 -12.52 -0.58 -9.05
C TYR A 38 -13.05 -1.40 -10.24
N MET A 39 -13.92 -0.79 -11.05
CA MET A 39 -14.50 -1.43 -12.24
C MET A 39 -13.51 -1.50 -13.40
N GLY A 40 -12.53 -0.60 -13.44
CA GLY A 40 -11.48 -0.54 -14.47
C GLY A 40 -10.14 -1.10 -14.01
N ARG A 41 -10.07 -1.77 -12.85
CA ARG A 41 -8.82 -2.36 -12.35
C ARG A 41 -8.39 -3.49 -13.27
N GLU A 42 -7.09 -3.61 -13.50
CA GLU A 42 -6.56 -4.79 -14.19
C GLU A 42 -7.02 -6.06 -13.49
N MET A 43 -7.53 -6.99 -14.30
CA MET A 43 -7.99 -8.24 -13.77
C MET A 43 -6.77 -9.03 -13.27
N PRO A 44 -6.87 -9.66 -12.09
CA PRO A 44 -5.80 -10.51 -11.60
C PRO A 44 -5.45 -11.57 -12.65
N ILE A 45 -4.16 -11.74 -13.01
CA ILE A 45 -3.71 -12.77 -13.98
C ILE A 45 -4.27 -14.14 -13.57
N ILE A 46 -5.27 -14.69 -14.27
CA ILE A 46 -5.97 -15.93 -13.88
C ILE A 46 -5.28 -17.17 -14.43
N GLU A 47 -4.61 -17.03 -15.58
CA GLU A 47 -3.94 -18.12 -16.28
C GLU A 47 -2.78 -18.70 -15.44
N GLY A 48 -2.78 -20.03 -15.27
CA GLY A 48 -1.76 -20.74 -14.48
C GLY A 48 -1.90 -20.60 -12.96
N ARG A 49 -2.99 -20.03 -12.42
CA ARG A 49 -3.18 -19.96 -10.96
C ARG A 49 -3.47 -21.32 -10.34
N ASN A 50 -2.61 -21.74 -9.42
CA ASN A 50 -2.91 -22.78 -8.47
C ASN A 50 -3.69 -22.19 -7.28
N TRP A 51 -4.96 -22.58 -7.12
CA TRP A 51 -5.81 -22.11 -6.03
C TRP A 51 -5.54 -22.82 -4.70
N ASP A 52 -4.85 -23.96 -4.73
CA ASP A 52 -4.44 -24.70 -3.53
C ASP A 52 -3.23 -24.05 -2.84
N GLU A 53 -2.44 -23.28 -3.57
CA GLU A 53 -1.24 -22.58 -3.07
C GLU A 53 -1.54 -21.17 -2.53
N ARG A 54 -2.73 -20.62 -2.81
CA ARG A 54 -3.07 -19.24 -2.47
C ARG A 54 -4.18 -19.16 -1.43
N ALA A 55 -3.93 -18.41 -0.36
CA ALA A 55 -4.95 -18.12 0.64
C ALA A 55 -6.12 -17.33 0.03
N TYR A 56 -7.34 -17.65 0.44
CA TYR A 56 -8.53 -16.88 0.09
C TYR A 56 -8.46 -15.50 0.77
N THR A 57 -8.51 -14.42 -0.02
CA THR A 57 -8.35 -13.04 0.47
C THR A 57 -9.65 -12.27 0.44
N VAL A 58 -9.97 -11.57 1.53
CA VAL A 58 -11.13 -10.68 1.66
C VAL A 58 -10.64 -9.26 1.89
N GLY A 59 -11.00 -8.33 1.01
CA GLY A 59 -10.71 -6.91 1.16
C GLY A 59 -11.82 -6.19 1.92
N ILE A 60 -11.48 -5.42 2.96
CA ILE A 60 -12.42 -4.60 3.72
C ILE A 60 -12.17 -3.13 3.37
N GLY A 61 -13.04 -2.57 2.52
CA GLY A 61 -12.99 -1.17 2.09
C GLY A 61 -14.13 -0.33 2.68
N GLY A 62 -13.96 1.00 2.68
CA GLY A 62 -14.97 1.94 3.20
C GLY A 62 -14.36 3.28 3.65
N PRO A 63 -15.21 4.32 3.87
CA PRO A 63 -14.76 5.65 4.31
C PRO A 63 -13.93 5.62 5.62
N VAL A 64 -13.21 6.70 5.89
CA VAL A 64 -12.52 6.90 7.18
C VAL A 64 -13.56 6.90 8.31
N GLY A 65 -13.28 6.20 9.40
CA GLY A 65 -14.20 6.10 10.55
C GLY A 65 -15.36 5.12 10.40
N SER A 66 -15.51 4.41 9.27
CA SER A 66 -16.62 3.45 9.05
C SER A 66 -16.51 2.13 9.84
N GLY A 67 -15.50 1.99 10.71
CA GLY A 67 -15.31 0.80 11.54
C GLY A 67 -14.63 -0.40 10.85
N LYS A 68 -13.87 -0.20 9.77
CA LYS A 68 -13.16 -1.28 9.05
C LYS A 68 -12.28 -2.13 9.98
N THR A 69 -11.46 -1.48 10.79
CA THR A 69 -10.55 -2.14 11.74
C THR A 69 -11.32 -2.88 12.84
N ALA A 70 -12.44 -2.30 13.30
CA ALA A 70 -13.32 -2.95 14.28
C ALA A 70 -13.99 -4.21 13.69
N LEU A 71 -14.45 -4.16 12.45
CA LEU A 71 -14.96 -5.34 11.74
C LEU A 71 -13.88 -6.41 11.57
N MET A 72 -12.66 -5.99 11.21
CA MET A 72 -11.52 -6.90 11.06
C MET A 72 -11.21 -7.62 12.38
N LEU A 73 -11.22 -6.91 13.51
CA LEU A 73 -11.07 -7.50 14.85
C LEU A 73 -12.16 -8.55 15.13
N ALA A 74 -13.43 -8.21 14.92
CA ALA A 74 -14.56 -9.10 15.17
C ALA A 74 -14.47 -10.39 14.32
N LEU A 75 -14.11 -10.26 13.04
CA LEU A 75 -13.91 -11.40 12.16
C LEU A 75 -12.73 -12.27 12.60
N CYS A 76 -11.60 -11.67 12.98
CA CYS A 76 -10.45 -12.42 13.47
C CYS A 76 -10.81 -13.23 14.71
N LEU A 77 -11.48 -12.63 15.70
CA LEU A 77 -11.89 -13.32 16.93
C LEU A 77 -12.86 -14.47 16.64
N ALA A 78 -13.81 -14.28 15.73
CA ALA A 78 -14.80 -15.30 15.39
C ALA A 78 -14.23 -16.48 14.58
N LEU A 79 -13.16 -16.27 13.81
CA LEU A 79 -12.69 -17.21 12.79
C LEU A 79 -11.34 -17.86 13.08
N ARG A 80 -10.48 -17.24 13.91
CA ARG A 80 -9.09 -17.69 14.14
C ARG A 80 -8.95 -19.10 14.71
N GLU A 81 -9.98 -19.65 15.34
CA GLU A 81 -9.96 -21.02 15.88
C GLU A 81 -10.30 -22.08 14.82
N LYS A 82 -10.99 -21.66 13.74
CA LYS A 82 -11.48 -22.56 12.69
C LYS A 82 -10.62 -22.50 11.42
N TYR A 83 -9.97 -21.36 11.19
CA TYR A 83 -9.25 -21.09 9.95
C TYR A 83 -7.83 -20.58 10.21
N ASN A 84 -6.92 -20.94 9.29
CA ASN A 84 -5.56 -20.41 9.26
C ASN A 84 -5.57 -18.97 8.72
N LEU A 85 -5.70 -17.99 9.62
CA LEU A 85 -5.94 -16.58 9.26
C LEU A 85 -4.71 -15.68 9.45
N ALA A 86 -4.59 -14.66 8.61
CA ALA A 86 -3.67 -13.54 8.77
C ALA A 86 -4.39 -12.22 8.46
N ALA A 87 -3.93 -11.14 9.07
CA ALA A 87 -4.45 -9.79 8.92
C ALA A 87 -3.41 -8.90 8.23
N VAL A 88 -3.81 -8.20 7.17
CA VAL A 88 -2.98 -7.19 6.50
C VAL A 88 -3.71 -5.85 6.56
N THR A 89 -3.09 -4.85 7.17
CA THR A 89 -3.63 -3.48 7.24
C THR A 89 -2.91 -2.61 6.22
N ASN A 90 -3.67 -1.71 5.59
CA ASN A 90 -3.10 -0.69 4.73
C ASN A 90 -3.12 0.64 5.49
N ASP A 91 -1.98 1.01 6.05
CA ASP A 91 -1.83 2.23 6.81
C ASP A 91 -0.97 3.21 6.00
N ILE A 92 -1.47 4.43 5.77
CA ILE A 92 -0.85 5.37 4.81
C ILE A 92 0.39 6.03 5.42
N PHE A 93 0.38 6.32 6.72
CA PHE A 93 1.46 7.03 7.43
C PHE A 93 1.72 6.53 8.86
N THR A 94 0.93 5.58 9.36
CA THR A 94 1.02 5.10 10.74
C THR A 94 1.00 3.57 10.75
N ARG A 95 1.08 2.95 11.92
CA ARG A 95 0.91 1.49 12.08
C ARG A 95 -0.21 1.17 13.06
N GLU A 96 -1.09 2.15 13.25
CA GLU A 96 -2.09 2.16 14.32
C GLU A 96 -3.07 1.00 14.20
N ASP A 97 -3.54 0.66 13.00
CA ASP A 97 -4.46 -0.46 12.81
C ASP A 97 -3.80 -1.79 13.20
N ALA A 98 -2.55 -2.04 12.75
CA ALA A 98 -1.82 -3.26 13.10
C ALA A 98 -1.51 -3.35 14.60
N GLU A 99 -1.12 -2.24 15.23
CA GLU A 99 -0.85 -2.17 16.67
C GLU A 99 -2.12 -2.37 17.49
N PHE A 100 -3.24 -1.76 17.07
CA PHE A 100 -4.54 -1.95 17.67
C PHE A 100 -4.95 -3.43 17.63
N LEU A 101 -4.89 -4.07 16.46
CA LEU A 101 -5.23 -5.49 16.32
C LEU A 101 -4.32 -6.39 17.16
N THR A 102 -3.03 -6.05 17.27
CA THR A 102 -2.08 -6.79 18.11
C THR A 102 -2.41 -6.64 19.60
N ARG A 103 -2.75 -5.41 20.04
CA ARG A 103 -3.12 -5.09 21.44
C ARG A 103 -4.41 -5.78 21.86
N GLU A 104 -5.40 -5.77 20.98
CA GLU A 104 -6.69 -6.47 21.16
C GLU A 104 -6.57 -7.99 21.00
N LYS A 105 -5.35 -8.50 20.76
CA LYS A 105 -5.05 -9.92 20.56
C LYS A 105 -5.93 -10.53 19.48
N ALA A 106 -6.16 -9.83 18.37
CA ALA A 106 -6.95 -10.35 17.25
C ALA A 106 -6.36 -11.68 16.75
N LEU A 107 -5.04 -11.68 16.50
CA LEU A 107 -4.21 -12.81 16.09
C LEU A 107 -2.82 -12.70 16.75
N PRO A 108 -2.01 -13.78 16.76
CA PRO A 108 -0.58 -13.67 17.06
C PRO A 108 0.09 -12.59 16.21
N ALA A 109 1.02 -11.82 16.78
CA ALA A 109 1.69 -10.71 16.08
C ALA A 109 2.36 -11.13 14.76
N SER A 110 2.87 -12.37 14.68
CA SER A 110 3.45 -12.93 13.45
C SER A 110 2.46 -13.09 12.29
N ARG A 111 1.15 -12.93 12.55
CA ARG A 111 0.06 -13.03 11.58
C ARG A 111 -0.59 -11.68 11.28
N ILE A 112 -0.06 -10.58 11.81
CA ILE A 112 -0.56 -9.22 11.57
C ILE A 112 0.55 -8.44 10.87
N ARG A 113 0.27 -7.90 9.69
CA ARG A 113 1.24 -7.14 8.89
C ARG A 113 0.65 -5.80 8.46
N ALA A 114 1.31 -4.71 8.81
CA ALA A 114 1.04 -3.41 8.21
C ALA A 114 1.78 -3.29 6.87
N ILE A 115 1.10 -2.74 5.87
CA ILE A 115 1.68 -2.33 4.59
C ILE A 115 1.56 -0.81 4.52
N GLU A 116 2.71 -0.16 4.39
CA GLU A 116 2.82 1.27 4.16
C GLU A 116 2.72 1.49 2.65
N THR A 117 1.59 2.03 2.18
CA THR A 117 1.38 2.25 0.73
C THR A 117 1.97 3.57 0.23
N GLY A 118 2.39 4.46 1.14
CA GLY A 118 2.68 5.85 0.80
C GLY A 118 1.38 6.59 0.44
N GLY A 119 1.29 7.87 0.78
CA GLY A 119 0.16 8.69 0.33
C GLY A 119 0.07 8.65 -1.20
N CYS A 120 -1.11 8.33 -1.74
CA CYS A 120 -1.39 8.67 -3.14
C CYS A 120 -1.29 10.19 -3.27
N PRO A 121 -0.53 10.73 -4.23
CA PRO A 121 -0.46 12.17 -4.49
C PRO A 121 -1.82 12.76 -4.89
#